data_AF-A0A3E2H6S5-F1
#
_entry.id   AF-A0A3E2H6S5-F1
#
_cell.length_a   1.000
_cell.length_b   1.000
_cell.length_c   1.000
_cell.angle_alpha   90.00
_cell.angle_beta   90.00
_cell.angle_gamma   90.00
#
_symmetry.space_group_name_H-M   'P 1'
#
loop_
_entity.id
_entity.type
_entity.pdbx_description
1 polymer ?
#
loop_
_entity_poly.entity_id
_entity_poly.type
_entity_poly.pdbx_seq_one_letter_code
_entity_poly.pdbx_strand_id
1 'polypeptide(L)'
;MAPRAPKSNQTSASNTSSAKESTIAVNSSSHKPEKVTKSSTSSSSSSSGGGPLTGNAASELILEYLTQQNRPYSATEISANLHNKVTKANADKILKDMEKKGLIMGKATKGDAKGSQWVFWCLQDSSTPSTPADLAAMNSTINNLRETLPLLKTRQKELSTRLNTVRSAPTTSELRALIRSLSVQRQEKEARLAALKDGSVEKVSKEEMEKTEGEWRVWERAGRIRKKCFVELEATLVEAGIGKEELWEKAGIEDVE
;
A
#
# COMPACT_ATOMS: atom_id res chain seq x y z
N MET A 1 54.47 -35.37 -12.77
CA MET A 1 53.69 -34.14 -13.04
C MET A 1 53.67 -33.31 -11.76
N ALA A 2 54.38 -32.18 -11.77
CA ALA A 2 54.38 -31.22 -10.68
C ALA A 2 54.31 -29.81 -11.28
N PRO A 3 53.48 -28.95 -10.69
CA PRO A 3 53.92 -27.61 -10.33
C PRO A 3 53.31 -27.14 -9.00
N ARG A 4 53.65 -26.00 -8.40
CA ARG A 4 54.88 -25.24 -8.15
C ARG A 4 54.41 -24.12 -7.21
N ALA A 5 55.12 -23.90 -6.10
CA ALA A 5 54.77 -22.92 -5.05
C ALA A 5 54.82 -21.43 -5.53
N PRO A 6 54.24 -20.49 -4.76
CA PRO A 6 53.96 -19.12 -5.21
C PRO A 6 55.15 -18.17 -5.01
N LYS A 7 55.17 -17.06 -5.77
CA LYS A 7 56.11 -15.94 -5.58
C LYS A 7 55.38 -14.66 -5.16
N SER A 8 55.89 -14.06 -4.11
CA SER A 8 55.70 -12.68 -3.65
C SER A 8 56.27 -11.66 -4.63
N ASN A 9 55.70 -10.45 -4.65
CA ASN A 9 56.49 -9.24 -4.91
C ASN A 9 55.90 -8.00 -4.23
N GLN A 10 56.74 -7.30 -3.48
CA GLN A 10 56.56 -5.94 -2.98
C GLN A 10 57.29 -4.96 -3.92
N THR A 11 56.77 -3.73 -4.05
CA THR A 11 57.46 -2.43 -4.31
C THR A 11 56.33 -1.37 -4.40
N SER A 12 56.08 -0.47 -3.44
CA SER A 12 56.78 0.74 -2.96
C SER A 12 56.68 1.99 -3.86
N ALA A 13 56.12 3.05 -3.26
CA ALA A 13 56.44 4.49 -3.36
C ALA A 13 55.67 5.42 -4.34
N SER A 14 54.91 6.33 -3.69
CA SER A 14 54.83 7.80 -3.85
C SER A 14 54.49 8.46 -5.20
N ASN A 15 53.41 9.25 -5.23
CA ASN A 15 53.56 10.71 -5.42
C ASN A 15 52.30 11.53 -5.07
N THR A 16 52.58 12.77 -4.69
CA THR A 16 51.73 13.80 -4.07
C THR A 16 51.27 14.84 -5.10
N SER A 17 50.01 15.31 -5.03
CA SER A 17 49.55 16.66 -5.46
C SER A 17 48.05 16.77 -5.16
N SER A 18 47.60 17.51 -4.14
CA SER A 18 47.37 18.97 -4.07
C SER A 18 46.47 19.51 -5.20
N ALA A 19 45.21 19.82 -4.89
CA ALA A 19 44.56 21.10 -5.23
C ALA A 19 43.07 21.18 -4.83
N LYS A 20 42.81 22.13 -3.91
CA LYS A 20 41.74 23.15 -3.93
C LYS A 20 40.29 22.72 -3.71
N GLU A 21 39.95 22.81 -2.44
CA GLU A 21 38.68 23.28 -1.89
C GLU A 21 38.26 24.64 -2.49
N SER A 22 37.02 24.73 -2.96
CA SER A 22 36.32 25.97 -3.26
C SER A 22 34.95 25.98 -2.58
N THR A 23 34.95 26.56 -1.39
CA THR A 23 33.76 26.96 -0.64
C THR A 23 33.05 28.10 -1.38
N ILE A 24 31.85 27.85 -1.88
CA ILE A 24 30.91 28.92 -2.24
C ILE A 24 29.94 29.10 -1.07
N ALA A 25 30.10 30.24 -0.40
CA ALA A 25 29.22 30.73 0.64
C ALA A 25 27.82 31.00 0.07
N VAL A 26 26.81 30.35 0.63
CA VAL A 26 25.41 30.76 0.45
C VAL A 26 24.99 31.49 1.72
N ASN A 27 24.86 32.80 1.57
CA ASN A 27 24.40 33.77 2.54
C ASN A 27 22.97 33.42 3.00
N SER A 28 22.81 33.08 4.27
CA SER A 28 21.52 32.86 4.93
C SER A 28 20.95 34.20 5.40
N SER A 29 20.11 34.83 4.56
CA SER A 29 19.24 35.91 5.01
C SER A 29 17.93 35.34 5.51
N SER A 30 17.72 35.51 6.82
CA SER A 30 16.50 35.26 7.56
C SER A 30 15.36 36.18 7.12
N HIS A 31 14.29 35.63 6.54
CA HIS A 31 12.99 36.31 6.45
C HIS A 31 11.96 35.64 7.36
N LYS A 32 11.60 36.40 8.40
CA LYS A 32 10.45 36.26 9.29
C LYS A 32 9.14 36.28 8.46
N PRO A 33 8.17 35.38 8.68
CA PRO A 33 6.91 35.43 7.94
C PRO A 33 5.98 36.45 8.60
N GLU A 34 5.65 37.52 7.88
CA GLU A 34 4.51 38.37 8.20
C GLU A 34 3.30 38.03 7.33
N LYS A 35 2.17 38.19 8.00
CA LYS A 35 0.82 37.72 7.77
C LYS A 35 0.17 38.43 6.58
N VAL A 36 -0.23 37.69 5.54
CA VAL A 36 -1.20 38.16 4.55
C VAL A 36 -2.43 37.27 4.59
N THR A 37 -3.50 37.89 5.05
CA THR A 37 -4.88 37.42 5.08
C THR A 37 -5.37 37.06 3.68
N LYS A 38 -5.83 35.82 3.49
CA LYS A 38 -6.63 35.43 2.32
C LYS A 38 -7.98 34.90 2.78
N SER A 39 -8.97 35.71 2.47
CA SER A 39 -10.40 35.44 2.50
C SER A 39 -10.76 34.16 1.76
N SER A 40 -11.56 33.34 2.43
CA SER A 40 -12.66 32.51 1.92
C SER A 40 -12.58 32.03 0.46
N THR A 41 -12.49 30.71 0.27
CA THR A 41 -13.55 29.93 -0.40
C THR A 41 -13.41 28.47 0.00
N SER A 42 -14.44 27.98 0.67
CA SER A 42 -14.62 26.61 1.11
C SER A 42 -14.77 25.66 -0.08
N SER A 43 -13.73 24.89 -0.37
CA SER A 43 -13.82 23.74 -1.27
C SER A 43 -14.50 22.58 -0.53
N SER A 44 -15.84 22.54 -0.60
CA SER A 44 -16.61 21.36 -0.18
C SER A 44 -16.57 20.31 -1.28
N SER A 45 -15.57 19.43 -1.21
CA SER A 45 -15.60 18.13 -1.87
C SER A 45 -16.66 17.26 -1.17
N SER A 46 -17.89 17.23 -1.69
CA SER A 46 -18.93 16.29 -1.25
C SER A 46 -19.19 15.25 -2.33
N SER A 47 -18.46 14.15 -2.26
CA SER A 47 -18.90 12.87 -2.82
C SER A 47 -19.77 12.15 -1.77
N SER A 48 -21.07 11.99 -2.04
CA SER A 48 -21.84 10.75 -1.79
C SER A 48 -23.35 11.00 -1.82
N GLY A 49 -24.05 10.23 -2.66
CA GLY A 49 -25.42 9.75 -2.39
C GLY A 49 -26.54 10.78 -2.23
N GLY A 50 -27.00 11.38 -3.32
CA GLY A 50 -28.28 12.07 -3.39
C GLY A 50 -29.03 11.60 -4.63
N GLY A 51 -30.33 11.38 -4.54
CA GLY A 51 -31.18 11.01 -5.67
C GLY A 51 -31.16 12.05 -6.80
N PRO A 52 -31.92 11.84 -7.89
CA PRO A 52 -31.86 12.72 -9.05
C PRO A 52 -32.11 14.19 -8.68
N LEU A 53 -31.16 15.05 -9.02
CA LEU A 53 -31.25 16.49 -8.86
C LEU A 53 -32.28 17.03 -9.85
N THR A 54 -33.09 17.98 -9.40
CA THR A 54 -34.15 18.61 -10.20
C THR A 54 -34.10 20.14 -10.10
N GLY A 55 -34.68 20.83 -11.08
CA GLY A 55 -34.77 22.29 -11.10
C GLY A 55 -33.41 22.98 -11.28
N ASN A 56 -33.23 24.10 -10.58
CA ASN A 56 -32.09 25.03 -10.77
C ASN A 56 -30.73 24.38 -10.49
N ALA A 57 -30.64 23.52 -9.47
CA ALA A 57 -29.40 22.80 -9.14
C ALA A 57 -28.96 21.87 -10.29
N ALA A 58 -29.91 21.27 -11.01
CA ALA A 58 -29.61 20.44 -12.17
C ALA A 58 -29.18 21.28 -13.38
N SER A 59 -29.76 22.47 -13.59
CA SER A 59 -29.34 23.37 -14.68
C SER A 59 -27.95 23.96 -14.46
N GLU A 60 -27.61 24.33 -13.22
CA GLU A 60 -26.28 24.85 -12.88
C GLU A 60 -25.21 23.79 -13.11
N LEU A 61 -25.45 22.56 -12.65
CA LEU A 61 -24.53 21.43 -12.82
C LEU A 61 -24.33 21.06 -14.30
N ILE A 62 -25.39 21.11 -15.11
CA ILE A 62 -25.29 20.90 -16.57
C ILE A 62 -24.48 22.01 -17.23
N LEU A 63 -24.72 23.28 -16.86
CA LEU A 63 -24.00 24.42 -17.41
C LEU A 63 -22.51 24.36 -17.09
N GLU A 64 -22.17 24.07 -15.83
CA GLU A 64 -20.79 23.89 -15.38
C GLU A 64 -20.10 22.76 -16.15
N TYR A 65 -20.79 21.62 -16.30
CA TYR A 65 -20.26 20.49 -17.06
C TYR A 65 -20.00 20.85 -18.53
N LEU A 66 -20.98 21.47 -19.21
CA LEU A 66 -20.82 21.88 -20.61
C LEU A 66 -19.70 22.89 -20.80
N THR A 67 -19.53 23.82 -19.85
CA THR A 67 -18.49 24.84 -19.88
C THR A 67 -17.10 24.23 -19.66
N GLN A 68 -16.97 23.32 -18.70
CA GLN A 68 -15.70 22.65 -18.40
C GLN A 68 -15.25 21.74 -19.55
N GLN A 69 -16.17 20.99 -20.16
CA GLN A 69 -15.83 20.07 -21.23
C GLN A 69 -15.71 20.74 -22.59
N ASN A 70 -16.44 21.85 -22.81
CA ASN A 70 -16.50 22.60 -24.07
C ASN A 70 -16.64 21.69 -25.31
N ARG A 71 -17.49 20.68 -25.20
CA ARG A 71 -17.78 19.68 -26.23
C ARG A 71 -19.30 19.60 -26.48
N PRO A 72 -19.72 19.35 -27.72
CA PRO A 72 -21.13 19.14 -28.04
C PRO A 72 -21.61 17.77 -27.52
N TYR A 73 -22.74 17.76 -26.82
CA TYR A 73 -23.33 16.54 -26.26
C TYR A 73 -24.84 16.45 -26.49
N SER A 74 -25.36 15.22 -26.53
CA SER A 74 -26.80 14.96 -26.46
C SER A 74 -27.31 14.88 -25.02
N ALA A 75 -28.63 15.01 -24.80
CA ALA A 75 -29.23 14.84 -23.48
C ALA A 75 -28.98 13.45 -22.86
N THR A 76 -28.86 12.42 -23.71
CA THR A 76 -28.52 11.07 -23.26
C THR A 76 -27.08 11.01 -22.74
N GLU A 77 -26.12 11.56 -23.49
CA GLU A 77 -24.71 11.62 -23.07
C GLU A 77 -24.53 12.44 -21.80
N ILE A 78 -25.22 13.58 -21.66
CA ILE A 78 -25.14 14.41 -20.46
C ILE A 78 -25.64 13.63 -19.24
N SER A 79 -26.79 12.96 -19.34
CA SER A 79 -27.30 12.14 -18.23
C SER A 79 -26.33 11.00 -17.85
N ALA A 80 -25.70 10.37 -18.84
CA ALA A 80 -24.74 9.29 -18.61
C ALA A 80 -23.44 9.79 -17.97
N ASN A 81 -22.87 10.89 -18.49
CA ASN A 81 -21.63 11.50 -18.00
C ASN A 81 -21.78 12.07 -16.59
N LEU A 82 -22.97 12.54 -16.25
CA LEU A 82 -23.32 12.99 -14.90
C LEU A 82 -23.77 11.84 -13.99
N HIS A 83 -23.54 10.59 -14.38
CA HIS A 83 -23.88 9.38 -13.63
C HIS A 83 -25.34 9.33 -13.17
N ASN A 84 -26.28 9.75 -14.04
CA ASN A 84 -27.72 9.81 -13.77
C ASN A 84 -28.12 10.72 -12.59
N LYS A 85 -27.23 11.61 -12.12
CA LYS A 85 -27.60 12.69 -11.18
C LYS A 85 -28.68 13.58 -11.77
N VAL A 86 -28.72 13.72 -13.09
CA VAL A 86 -29.84 14.28 -13.84
C VAL A 86 -30.33 13.20 -14.80
N THR A 87 -31.60 12.81 -14.70
CA THR A 87 -32.17 11.79 -15.59
C THR A 87 -32.24 12.30 -17.02
N LYS A 88 -32.21 11.41 -18.01
CA LYS A 88 -32.31 11.77 -19.44
C LYS A 88 -33.50 12.68 -19.75
N ALA A 89 -34.68 12.38 -19.21
CA ALA A 89 -35.89 13.17 -19.44
C ALA A 89 -35.78 14.57 -18.84
N ASN A 90 -35.20 14.68 -17.63
CA ASN A 90 -34.98 15.96 -16.99
C ASN A 90 -33.90 16.78 -17.70
N ALA A 91 -32.80 16.13 -18.12
CA ALA A 91 -31.74 16.76 -18.90
C ALA A 91 -32.26 17.30 -20.23
N ASP A 92 -33.07 16.52 -20.98
CA ASP A 92 -33.65 16.97 -22.25
C ASP A 92 -34.55 18.21 -22.07
N LYS A 93 -35.36 18.24 -21.00
CA LYS A 93 -36.20 19.40 -20.68
C LYS A 93 -35.36 20.62 -20.29
N ILE A 94 -34.38 20.44 -19.41
CA ILE A 94 -33.52 21.53 -18.92
C ILE A 94 -32.66 22.10 -20.05
N LEU A 95 -32.07 21.27 -20.90
CA LEU A 95 -31.22 21.72 -22.00
C LEU A 95 -32.00 22.52 -23.03
N LYS A 96 -33.21 22.08 -23.41
CA LYS A 96 -34.09 22.85 -24.29
C LYS A 96 -34.53 24.17 -23.66
N ASP A 97 -34.78 24.19 -22.36
CA ASP A 97 -35.12 25.43 -21.64
C ASP A 97 -33.92 26.39 -21.57
N MET A 98 -32.71 25.88 -21.33
CA MET A 98 -31.48 26.67 -21.31
C MET A 98 -31.10 27.22 -22.69
N GLU A 99 -31.35 26.46 -23.75
CA GLU A 99 -31.16 26.91 -25.14
C GLU A 99 -32.15 28.04 -25.48
N LYS A 100 -33.43 27.89 -25.12
CA LYS A 100 -34.44 28.95 -25.30
C LYS A 100 -34.12 30.22 -24.51
N LYS A 101 -33.51 30.08 -23.33
CA LYS A 101 -33.02 31.21 -22.50
C LYS A 101 -31.73 31.82 -23.03
N GLY A 102 -31.12 31.23 -24.07
CA GLY A 102 -29.86 31.71 -24.64
C GLY A 102 -28.66 31.50 -23.72
N LEU A 103 -28.73 30.58 -22.75
CA LEU A 103 -27.62 30.25 -21.84
C LEU A 103 -26.62 29.26 -22.47
N ILE A 104 -27.10 28.45 -23.41
CA ILE A 104 -26.33 27.47 -24.17
C ILE A 104 -26.79 27.50 -25.62
N MET A 105 -25.98 26.94 -26.51
CA MET A 105 -26.38 26.72 -27.90
C MET A 105 -26.90 25.30 -28.06
N GLY A 106 -27.87 25.13 -28.95
CA GLY A 106 -28.37 23.82 -29.34
C GLY A 106 -28.72 23.78 -30.82
N LYS A 107 -28.62 22.60 -31.40
CA LYS A 107 -29.07 22.35 -32.77
C LYS A 107 -29.79 21.01 -32.85
N ALA A 108 -30.95 21.04 -33.49
CA ALA A 108 -31.74 19.86 -33.78
C ALA A 108 -31.54 19.42 -35.23
N THR A 109 -31.53 18.11 -35.48
CA THR A 109 -31.37 17.56 -36.84
C THR A 109 -32.56 17.84 -37.76
N LYS A 110 -33.77 17.92 -37.22
CA LYS A 110 -35.02 18.19 -37.97
C LYS A 110 -35.88 19.28 -37.30
N GLY A 111 -35.25 20.28 -36.66
CA GLY A 111 -35.97 21.30 -35.88
C GLY A 111 -36.75 20.70 -34.71
N ASP A 112 -37.93 21.24 -34.42
CA ASP A 112 -38.80 20.75 -33.33
C ASP A 112 -39.69 19.54 -33.71
N ALA A 113 -39.47 18.94 -34.89
CA ALA A 113 -40.27 17.82 -35.35
C ALA A 113 -40.06 16.54 -34.51
N LYS A 114 -41.06 15.65 -34.52
CA LYS A 114 -40.98 14.34 -33.87
C LYS A 114 -39.84 13.52 -34.49
N GLY A 115 -38.92 13.03 -33.65
CA GLY A 115 -37.74 12.27 -34.08
C GLY A 115 -36.48 13.12 -34.28
N SER A 116 -36.51 14.42 -33.97
CA SER A 116 -35.32 15.26 -33.94
C SER A 116 -34.34 14.83 -32.85
N GLN A 117 -33.07 14.75 -33.24
CA GLN A 117 -31.96 14.57 -32.31
C GLN A 117 -31.36 15.93 -31.99
N TRP A 118 -31.14 16.20 -30.71
CA TRP A 118 -30.61 17.46 -30.22
C TRP A 118 -29.17 17.29 -29.74
N VAL A 119 -28.35 18.27 -30.12
CA VAL A 119 -26.96 18.41 -29.65
C VAL A 119 -26.82 19.80 -29.04
N PHE A 120 -26.27 19.88 -27.83
CA PHE A 120 -26.10 21.11 -27.06
C PHE A 120 -24.62 21.35 -26.74
N TRP A 121 -24.20 22.61 -26.69
CA TRP A 121 -22.85 23.02 -26.30
C TRP A 121 -22.88 24.37 -25.59
N CYS A 122 -21.84 24.68 -24.80
CA CYS A 122 -21.75 25.98 -24.12
C CYS A 122 -21.56 27.12 -25.12
N LEU A 123 -21.93 28.34 -24.72
CA LEU A 123 -21.65 29.54 -25.50
C LEU A 123 -20.13 29.72 -25.66
N GLN A 124 -19.70 30.02 -26.88
CA GLN A 124 -18.31 30.35 -27.18
C GLN A 124 -18.19 31.86 -27.30
N ASP A 125 -17.34 32.46 -26.46
CA ASP A 125 -17.06 33.88 -26.54
C ASP A 125 -16.21 34.17 -27.80
N SER A 126 -16.78 34.95 -28.71
CA SER A 126 -16.10 35.42 -29.93
C SER A 126 -15.53 36.83 -29.78
N SER A 127 -15.73 37.49 -28.63
CA SER A 127 -15.36 38.90 -28.40
C SER A 127 -13.88 39.12 -28.16
N THR A 128 -13.13 38.06 -27.81
CA THR A 128 -11.67 38.12 -27.63
C THR A 128 -10.94 37.24 -28.65
N PRO A 129 -10.92 37.61 -29.95
CA PRO A 129 -10.06 36.92 -30.90
C PRO A 129 -8.60 37.13 -30.47
N SER A 130 -7.91 36.05 -30.09
CA SER A 130 -6.48 36.11 -29.80
C SER A 130 -5.73 36.55 -31.06
N THR A 131 -4.83 37.52 -30.93
CA THR A 131 -4.03 37.93 -32.08
C THR A 131 -3.05 36.81 -32.48
N PRO A 132 -2.57 36.75 -33.73
CA PRO A 132 -1.57 35.77 -34.14
C PRO A 132 -0.29 35.82 -33.29
N ALA A 133 0.08 37.01 -32.79
CA ALA A 133 1.21 37.19 -31.88
C ALA A 133 0.96 36.53 -30.51
N ASP A 134 -0.24 36.70 -29.94
CA ASP A 134 -0.61 36.08 -28.66
C ASP A 134 -0.64 34.55 -28.77
N LEU A 135 -1.15 34.01 -29.89
CA LEU A 135 -1.12 32.58 -30.18
C LEU A 135 0.30 32.05 -30.29
N ALA A 136 1.21 32.79 -30.94
CA ALA A 136 2.62 32.41 -31.03
C ALA A 136 3.30 32.42 -29.64
N ALA A 137 3.02 33.43 -28.82
CA ALA A 137 3.52 33.51 -27.45
C ALA A 137 3.01 32.34 -26.59
N MET A 138 1.71 32.02 -26.65
CA MET A 138 1.13 30.85 -25.97
C MET A 138 1.73 29.52 -26.45
N ASN A 139 1.99 29.36 -27.74
CA ASN A 139 2.65 28.16 -28.25
C ASN A 139 4.08 28.03 -27.73
N SER A 140 4.81 29.14 -27.64
CA SER A 140 6.15 29.16 -27.03
C SER A 140 6.12 28.73 -25.57
N THR A 141 5.17 29.24 -24.77
CA THR A 141 5.03 28.84 -23.37
C THR A 141 4.60 27.37 -23.24
N ILE A 142 3.69 26.88 -24.08
CA ILE A 142 3.30 25.47 -24.12
C ILE A 142 4.51 24.57 -24.41
N ASN A 143 5.35 24.94 -25.37
CA ASN A 143 6.55 24.16 -25.72
C ASN A 143 7.58 24.16 -24.58
N ASN A 144 7.83 25.33 -23.97
CA ASN A 144 8.71 25.42 -22.81
C ASN A 144 8.20 24.56 -21.64
N LEU A 145 6.89 24.61 -21.35
CA LEU A 145 6.28 23.76 -20.32
C LEU A 145 6.38 22.27 -20.67
N ARG A 146 6.20 21.90 -21.94
CA ARG A 146 6.36 20.51 -22.40
C ARG A 146 7.78 19.98 -22.27
N GLU A 147 8.79 20.84 -22.41
CA GLU A 147 10.19 20.49 -22.23
C GLU A 147 10.59 20.43 -20.74
N THR A 148 10.12 21.38 -19.94
CA THR A 148 10.51 21.48 -18.52
C THR A 148 9.79 20.47 -17.61
N LEU A 149 8.54 20.13 -17.90
CA LEU A 149 7.74 19.19 -17.12
C LEU A 149 8.38 17.79 -17.00
N PRO A 150 8.86 17.13 -18.07
CA PRO A 150 9.52 15.83 -17.95
C PRO A 150 10.83 15.94 -17.15
N LEU A 151 11.61 17.01 -17.31
CA LEU A 151 12.85 17.23 -16.55
C LEU A 151 12.59 17.40 -15.04
N LEU A 152 11.53 18.11 -14.68
CA LEU A 152 11.13 18.25 -13.29
C LEU A 152 10.61 16.92 -12.72
N LYS A 153 9.87 16.13 -13.50
CA LYS A 153 9.41 14.80 -13.09
C LYS A 153 10.56 13.81 -12.88
N THR A 154 11.57 13.81 -13.75
CA THR A 154 12.75 12.94 -13.56
C THR A 154 13.51 13.35 -12.31
N ARG A 155 13.75 14.65 -12.11
CA ARG A 155 14.38 15.18 -10.90
C ARG A 155 13.60 14.85 -9.63
N GLN A 156 12.27 14.96 -9.66
CA GLN A 156 11.41 14.55 -8.55
C GLN A 156 11.60 13.06 -8.23
N LYS A 157 11.62 12.20 -9.26
CA LYS A 157 11.79 10.76 -9.08
C LYS A 157 13.16 10.43 -8.48
N GLU A 158 14.23 11.08 -8.98
CA GLU A 158 15.58 10.94 -8.43
C GLU A 158 15.70 11.41 -6.98
N LEU A 159 15.08 12.53 -6.62
CA LEU A 159 15.10 13.03 -5.24
C LEU A 159 14.28 12.11 -4.31
N SER A 160 13.16 11.58 -4.80
CA SER A 160 12.33 10.63 -4.06
C SER A 160 13.07 9.32 -3.80
N THR A 161 13.78 8.77 -4.79
CA THR A 161 14.60 7.56 -4.59
C THR A 161 15.73 7.82 -3.60
N ARG A 162 16.45 8.96 -3.72
CA ARG A 162 17.49 9.35 -2.76
C ARG A 162 16.95 9.48 -1.34
N LEU A 163 15.81 10.14 -1.17
CA LEU A 163 15.15 10.28 0.13
C LEU A 163 14.83 8.89 0.70
N ASN A 164 14.20 8.02 -0.08
CA ASN A 164 13.86 6.67 0.37
C ASN A 164 15.10 5.85 0.76
N THR A 165 16.20 5.97 0.01
CA THR A 165 17.46 5.30 0.37
C THR A 165 18.02 5.82 1.70
N VAL A 166 18.04 7.13 1.92
CA VAL A 166 18.52 7.72 3.17
C VAL A 166 17.61 7.34 4.35
N ARG A 167 16.30 7.32 4.14
CA ARG A 167 15.31 6.96 5.16
C ARG A 167 15.32 5.47 5.49
N SER A 168 15.72 4.61 4.55
CA SER A 168 15.84 3.17 4.80
C SER A 168 17.02 2.81 5.71
N ALA A 169 18.02 3.68 5.78
CA ALA A 169 19.12 3.52 6.71
C ALA A 169 18.68 3.95 8.12
N PRO A 170 18.97 3.16 9.17
CA PRO A 170 18.71 3.56 10.54
C PRO A 170 19.53 4.80 10.89
N THR A 171 18.96 5.66 11.74
CA THR A 171 19.65 6.85 12.23
C THR A 171 20.85 6.47 13.10
N THR A 172 21.82 7.38 13.26
CA THR A 172 23.00 7.14 14.10
C THR A 172 22.64 6.85 15.57
N SER A 173 21.53 7.39 16.08
CA SER A 173 20.99 7.05 17.40
C SER A 173 20.46 5.63 17.47
N GLU A 174 19.67 5.21 16.47
CA GLU A 174 19.12 3.85 16.40
C GLU A 174 20.23 2.81 16.21
N LEU A 175 21.23 3.09 15.37
CA LEU A 175 22.42 2.26 15.21
C LEU A 175 23.15 2.07 16.54
N ARG A 176 23.36 3.13 17.32
CA ARG A 176 24.00 3.02 18.64
C ARG A 176 23.19 2.16 19.61
N ALA A 177 21.86 2.31 19.62
CA ALA A 177 20.98 1.48 20.43
C ALA A 177 21.01 0.01 20.01
N LEU A 178 21.02 -0.27 18.70
CA LEU A 178 21.09 -1.61 18.12
C LEU A 178 22.43 -2.29 18.42
N ILE A 179 23.55 -1.56 18.29
CA ILE A 179 24.87 -2.09 18.64
C ILE A 179 24.90 -2.50 20.12
N ARG A 180 24.36 -1.66 21.01
CA ARG A 180 24.30 -1.95 22.45
C ARG A 180 23.44 -3.19 22.74
N SER A 181 22.27 -3.32 22.12
CA SER A 181 21.41 -4.48 22.35
C SER A 181 22.05 -5.76 21.80
N LEU A 182 22.64 -5.71 20.61
CA LEU A 182 23.36 -6.85 20.02
C LEU A 182 24.60 -7.24 20.84
N SER A 183 25.32 -6.28 21.43
CA SER A 183 26.47 -6.60 22.29
C SER A 183 26.05 -7.32 23.57
N VAL A 184 24.92 -6.91 24.17
CA VAL A 184 24.37 -7.58 25.36
C VAL A 184 23.94 -9.00 25.00
N GLN A 185 23.17 -9.17 23.92
CA GLN A 185 22.76 -10.51 23.45
C GLN A 185 23.96 -11.41 23.11
N ARG A 186 25.02 -10.83 22.53
CA ARG A 186 26.26 -11.57 22.26
C ARG A 186 26.86 -12.07 23.57
N GLN A 187 27.01 -11.18 24.55
CA GLN A 187 27.58 -11.54 25.85
C GLN A 187 26.75 -12.61 26.58
N GLU A 188 25.43 -12.50 26.56
CA GLU A 188 24.52 -13.52 27.12
C GLU A 188 24.69 -14.89 26.44
N LYS A 189 24.74 -14.90 25.10
CA LYS A 189 24.95 -16.13 24.33
C LYS A 189 26.33 -16.72 24.56
N GLU A 190 27.37 -15.90 24.66
CA GLU A 190 28.73 -16.31 25.01
C GLU A 190 28.79 -16.91 26.41
N ALA A 191 28.16 -16.28 27.41
CA ALA A 191 28.08 -16.79 28.78
C ALA A 191 27.33 -18.12 28.84
N ARG A 192 26.20 -18.24 28.14
CA ARG A 192 25.46 -19.51 28.03
C ARG A 192 26.31 -20.60 27.38
N LEU A 193 27.02 -20.27 26.28
CA LEU A 193 27.92 -21.20 25.63
C LEU A 193 29.06 -21.63 26.54
N ALA A 194 29.63 -20.72 27.33
CA ALA A 194 30.67 -21.04 28.31
C ALA A 194 30.14 -22.02 29.37
N ALA A 195 28.99 -21.72 29.99
CA ALA A 195 28.36 -22.60 30.98
C ALA A 195 28.05 -24.01 30.41
N LEU A 196 27.61 -24.08 29.16
CA LEU A 196 27.45 -25.37 28.46
C LEU A 196 28.81 -26.04 28.24
N LYS A 197 29.85 -25.33 27.80
CA LYS A 197 31.18 -25.92 27.55
C LYS A 197 31.82 -26.46 28.82
N ASP A 198 31.74 -25.71 29.91
CA ASP A 198 32.36 -26.04 31.21
C ASP A 198 31.65 -27.18 31.94
N GLY A 199 30.55 -27.71 31.40
CA GLY A 199 29.84 -28.88 31.95
C GLY A 199 29.00 -28.58 33.18
N SER A 200 28.81 -27.29 33.52
CA SER A 200 27.92 -26.85 34.61
C SER A 200 26.44 -27.15 34.35
N VAL A 201 26.10 -27.53 33.11
CA VAL A 201 24.74 -27.95 32.69
C VAL A 201 24.85 -29.39 32.21
N GLU A 202 24.08 -30.29 32.81
CA GLU A 202 23.99 -31.69 32.43
C GLU A 202 23.53 -31.80 30.97
N LYS A 203 24.42 -32.33 30.11
CA LYS A 203 24.13 -32.51 28.69
C LYS A 203 23.57 -33.89 28.49
N VAL A 204 22.27 -33.98 28.21
CA VAL A 204 21.69 -35.21 27.68
C VAL A 204 22.22 -35.38 26.25
N SER A 205 22.93 -36.48 26.00
CA SER A 205 23.38 -36.81 24.65
C SER A 205 22.20 -37.16 23.75
N LYS A 206 22.36 -36.96 22.45
CA LYS A 206 21.33 -37.35 21.48
C LYS A 206 21.01 -38.85 21.57
N GLU A 207 22.03 -39.67 21.85
CA GLU A 207 21.91 -41.12 22.01
C GLU A 207 21.12 -41.51 23.25
N GLU A 208 21.37 -40.87 24.40
CA GLU A 208 20.57 -41.08 25.63
C GLU A 208 19.12 -40.66 25.42
N MET A 209 18.88 -39.52 24.77
CA MET A 209 17.53 -39.05 24.46
C MET A 209 16.78 -40.04 23.54
N GLU A 210 17.42 -40.51 22.47
CA GLU A 210 16.83 -41.48 21.54
C GLU A 210 16.56 -42.83 22.22
N LYS A 211 17.44 -43.27 23.12
CA LYS A 211 17.26 -44.49 23.91
C LYS A 211 16.06 -44.36 24.86
N THR A 212 16.00 -43.29 25.64
CA THR A 212 14.89 -43.04 26.57
C THR A 212 13.57 -42.88 25.82
N GLU A 213 13.56 -42.20 24.66
CA GLU A 213 12.36 -42.09 23.82
C GLU A 213 11.95 -43.45 23.23
N GLY A 214 12.92 -44.28 22.84
CA GLY A 214 12.68 -45.66 22.40
C GLY A 214 12.05 -46.51 23.50
N GLU A 215 12.60 -46.47 24.71
CA GLU A 215 12.07 -47.17 25.89
C GLU A 215 10.65 -46.68 26.23
N TRP A 216 10.43 -45.36 26.22
CA TRP A 216 9.12 -44.76 26.42
C TRP A 216 8.09 -45.30 25.43
N ARG A 217 8.41 -45.31 24.13
CA ARG A 217 7.50 -45.84 23.08
C ARG A 217 7.18 -47.32 23.27
N VAL A 218 8.15 -48.12 23.73
CA VAL A 218 7.94 -49.55 24.02
C VAL A 218 6.95 -49.72 25.17
N TRP A 219 7.17 -49.01 26.28
CA TRP A 219 6.29 -49.09 27.46
C TRP A 219 4.91 -48.51 27.20
N GLU A 220 4.80 -47.42 26.46
CA GLU A 220 3.53 -46.84 26.05
C GLU A 220 2.73 -47.84 25.19
N ARG A 221 3.38 -48.49 24.22
CA ARG A 221 2.74 -49.51 23.38
C ARG A 221 2.32 -50.72 24.21
N ALA A 222 3.18 -51.20 25.11
CA ALA A 222 2.87 -52.31 26.00
C ALA A 222 1.69 -51.99 26.91
N GLY A 223 1.65 -50.79 27.50
CA GLY A 223 0.53 -50.31 28.31
C GLY A 223 -0.77 -50.24 27.51
N ARG A 224 -0.72 -49.69 26.29
CA ARG A 224 -1.89 -49.61 25.40
C ARG A 224 -2.44 -50.98 25.02
N ILE A 225 -1.57 -51.93 24.67
CA ILE A 225 -1.97 -53.31 24.33
C ILE A 225 -2.55 -54.00 25.56
N ARG A 226 -1.91 -53.91 26.73
CA ARG A 226 -2.41 -54.52 27.96
C ARG A 226 -3.78 -53.95 28.35
N LYS A 227 -3.96 -52.63 28.29
CA LYS A 227 -5.26 -51.99 28.53
C LYS A 227 -6.32 -52.49 27.56
N LYS A 228 -5.99 -52.62 26.27
CA LYS A 228 -6.91 -53.15 25.26
C LYS A 228 -7.31 -54.60 25.55
N CYS A 229 -6.35 -55.49 25.81
CA CYS A 229 -6.63 -56.88 26.14
C CYS A 229 -7.45 -57.01 27.43
N PHE A 230 -7.19 -56.16 28.42
CA PHE A 230 -7.94 -56.12 29.66
C PHE A 230 -9.41 -55.73 29.41
N VAL A 231 -9.67 -54.65 28.66
CA VAL A 231 -11.02 -54.19 28.32
C VAL A 231 -11.78 -55.23 27.48
N GLU A 232 -11.10 -55.92 26.57
CA GLU A 232 -11.70 -57.01 25.80
C GLU A 232 -12.10 -58.19 26.70
N LEU A 233 -11.22 -58.61 27.61
CA LEU A 233 -11.52 -59.68 28.56
C LEU A 233 -12.65 -59.28 29.51
N GLU A 234 -12.61 -58.07 30.04
CA GLU A 234 -13.64 -57.49 30.89
C GLU A 234 -15.01 -57.53 30.18
N ALA A 235 -15.08 -57.08 28.92
CA ALA A 235 -16.30 -57.11 28.13
C ALA A 235 -16.86 -58.55 27.99
N THR A 236 -16.00 -59.54 27.70
CA THR A 236 -16.45 -60.95 27.59
C THR A 236 -16.99 -61.52 28.91
N LEU A 237 -16.40 -61.16 30.05
CA LEU A 237 -16.84 -61.62 31.36
C LEU A 237 -18.15 -60.94 31.80
N VAL A 238 -18.33 -59.68 31.41
CA VAL A 238 -19.58 -58.96 31.61
C VAL A 238 -20.70 -59.54 30.75
N GLU A 239 -20.43 -59.86 29.49
CA GLU A 239 -21.37 -60.56 28.60
C GLU A 239 -21.74 -61.96 29.12
N ALA A 240 -20.82 -62.64 29.83
CA ALA A 240 -21.07 -63.92 30.49
C ALA A 240 -21.91 -63.81 31.78
N GLY A 241 -22.32 -62.59 32.17
CA GLY A 241 -23.28 -62.34 33.25
C GLY A 241 -22.70 -61.93 34.60
N ILE A 242 -21.39 -61.64 34.68
CA ILE A 242 -20.76 -61.08 35.89
C ILE A 242 -20.84 -59.55 35.83
N GLY A 243 -21.37 -58.89 36.87
CA GLY A 243 -21.40 -57.43 36.91
C GLY A 243 -20.00 -56.81 36.91
N LYS A 244 -19.80 -55.69 36.20
CA LYS A 244 -18.49 -55.01 36.06
C LYS A 244 -17.84 -54.69 37.42
N GLU A 245 -18.59 -54.09 38.33
CA GLU A 245 -18.12 -53.69 39.66
C GLU A 245 -17.77 -54.90 40.52
N GLU A 246 -18.59 -55.95 40.47
CA GLU A 246 -18.35 -57.22 41.17
C GLU A 246 -17.10 -57.94 40.66
N LEU A 247 -16.85 -57.88 39.34
CA LEU A 247 -15.65 -58.42 38.72
C LEU A 247 -14.39 -57.68 39.20
N TRP A 248 -14.41 -56.35 39.25
CA TRP A 248 -13.26 -55.54 39.65
C TRP A 248 -12.95 -55.69 41.14
N GLU A 249 -13.99 -55.73 42.00
CA GLU A 249 -13.83 -55.96 43.43
C GLU A 249 -13.23 -57.35 43.71
N LYS A 250 -13.72 -58.40 43.04
CA LYS A 250 -13.19 -59.77 43.18
C LYS A 250 -11.77 -59.92 42.64
N ALA A 251 -11.43 -59.21 41.56
CA ALA A 251 -10.11 -59.24 40.95
C ALA A 251 -9.10 -58.27 41.61
N GLY A 252 -9.55 -57.41 42.54
CA GLY A 252 -8.72 -56.41 43.20
C GLY A 252 -8.20 -55.33 42.24
N ILE A 253 -9.02 -54.93 41.26
CA ILE A 253 -8.65 -53.95 40.23
C ILE A 253 -9.16 -52.59 40.65
N GLU A 254 -8.24 -51.64 40.80
CA GLU A 254 -8.53 -50.24 41.09
C GLU A 254 -8.53 -49.43 39.79
N ASP A 255 -9.48 -48.50 39.64
CA ASP A 255 -9.46 -47.57 38.52
C ASP A 255 -8.32 -46.57 38.74
N VAL A 256 -7.41 -46.48 37.77
CA VAL A 256 -6.34 -45.49 37.77
C VAL A 256 -6.72 -44.45 36.72
N GLU A 257 -7.20 -43.29 37.17
CA GLU A 257 -7.40 -42.11 36.32
C GLU A 257 -6.14 -41.73 35.53
#